data_AF-K2CTP9-F1
#
_entry.id   AF-K2CTP9-F1
#
_cell.length_a   1.000
_cell.length_b   1.000
_cell.length_c   1.000
_cell.angle_alpha   90.00
_cell.angle_beta   90.00
_cell.angle_gamma   90.00
#
_symmetry.space_group_name_H-M   'P 1'
#
loop_
_entity.id
_entity.type
_entity.pdbx_description
1 polymer ?
#
loop_
_entity_poly.entity_id
_entity_poly.type
_entity_poly.pdbx_seq_one_letter_code
_entity_poly.pdbx_strand_id
1 'polypeptide(L)' 'LEDLDTLKRAAKNIEGRTICAFGEAAAWPVAGCLKYFYDEFVYHIEHGRCLPGTK' A
#
# COMPACT_ATOMS: atom_id res chain seq x y z
N LEU A 1 -8.14 -5.09 -8.84
CA LEU A 1 -8.19 -4.80 -7.38
C LEU A 1 -7.44 -5.84 -6.55
N GLU A 2 -7.20 -7.05 -7.06
CA GLU A 2 -6.45 -8.11 -6.35
C GLU A 2 -5.05 -7.68 -5.90
N ASP A 3 -4.39 -6.78 -6.64
CA ASP A 3 -3.08 -6.22 -6.26
C ASP A 3 -3.14 -5.40 -4.96
N LEU A 4 -4.23 -4.67 -4.73
CA LEU A 4 -4.40 -3.86 -3.51
C LEU A 4 -4.68 -4.74 -2.30
N ASP A 5 -5.46 -5.81 -2.46
CA ASP A 5 -5.64 -6.81 -1.40
C ASP A 5 -4.31 -7.50 -1.09
N THR A 6 -3.53 -7.82 -2.12
CA THR A 6 -2.20 -8.43 -1.97
C THR A 6 -1.24 -7.52 -1.19
N LEU A 7 -1.19 -6.22 -1.52
CA LEU A 7 -0.39 -5.24 -0.77
C LEU A 7 -0.82 -5.13 0.69
N LYS A 8 -2.14 -5.09 0.94
CA LYS A 8 -2.69 -5.03 2.31
C LYS A 8 -2.37 -6.30 3.11
N ARG A 9 -2.46 -7.47 2.47
CA ARG A 9 -2.07 -8.76 3.06
C ARG A 9 -0.58 -8.81 3.35
N ALA A 10 0.27 -8.34 2.44
CA ALA A 10 1.71 -8.30 2.63
C ALA A 10 2.10 -7.41 3.82
N ALA A 11 1.58 -6.18 3.88
CA ALA A 11 1.83 -5.27 5.01
C ALA A 11 1.38 -5.88 6.35
N LYS A 12 0.18 -6.47 6.40
CA LYS A 12 -0.35 -7.13 7.59
C LYS A 12 0.42 -8.39 8.00
N ASN A 13 1.04 -9.09 7.05
CA ASN A 13 1.87 -10.25 7.34
C ASN A 13 3.25 -9.87 7.88
N ILE A 14 3.74 -8.66 7.61
CA ILE A 14 5.00 -8.14 8.14
C ILE A 14 4.79 -7.57 9.55
N GLU A 15 3.69 -6.84 9.74
CA GLU A 15 3.26 -6.27 11.02
C GLU A 15 3.09 -7.35 12.10
N GLY A 16 3.85 -7.25 13.19
CA GLY A 16 3.79 -8.15 14.34
C GLY A 16 4.41 -9.53 14.14
N ARG A 17 5.03 -9.80 12.99
CA ARG A 17 5.76 -11.05 12.69
C ARG A 17 7.25 -10.86 12.46
N THR A 18 7.76 -9.65 12.68
CA THR A 18 9.17 -9.32 12.45
C THR A 18 9.81 -8.78 13.72
N ILE A 19 11.02 -9.25 14.06
CA ILE A 19 11.79 -8.74 15.22
C ILE A 19 12.51 -7.42 14.91
N CYS A 20 12.82 -7.19 13.64
CA CYS A 20 13.50 -5.99 13.18
C CYS A 20 12.51 -4.82 13.07
N ALA A 21 12.81 -3.73 13.78
CA ALA A 21 12.02 -2.49 13.74
C ALA A 21 11.88 -1.90 12.33
N PHE A 22 12.82 -2.18 11.43
CA PHE A 22 12.73 -1.77 10.03
C PHE A 22 11.55 -2.44 9.30
N GLY A 23 11.20 -3.67 9.66
CA GLY A 23 10.06 -4.38 9.06
C GLY A 23 8.73 -3.68 9.34
N GLU A 24 8.49 -3.32 10.60
CA GLU A 24 7.32 -2.53 11.00
C GLU A 24 7.32 -1.15 10.34
N ALA A 25 8.48 -0.48 10.32
CA ALA A 25 8.64 0.83 9.70
C ALA A 25 8.36 0.83 8.19
N ALA A 26 8.54 -0.30 7.50
CA ALA A 26 8.19 -0.46 6.09
C ALA A 26 6.71 -0.86 5.88
N ALA A 27 6.10 -1.58 6.81
CA ALA A 27 4.70 -2.04 6.69
C ALA A 27 3.68 -0.92 6.93
N TRP A 28 3.89 -0.08 7.95
CA TRP A 28 2.98 1.03 8.28
C TRP A 28 2.80 2.07 7.18
N PRO A 29 3.84 2.55 6.47
CA PRO A 29 3.64 3.51 5.38
C PRO A 29 2.84 2.92 4.22
N VAL A 30 2.99 1.61 3.93
CA VAL A 30 2.17 0.96 2.89
C VAL A 30 0.69 0.95 3.30
N ALA A 31 0.39 0.57 4.55
CA ALA A 31 -0.97 0.61 5.07
C ALA A 31 -1.54 2.03 5.12
N GLY A 32 -0.72 3.03 5.47
CA GLY A 32 -1.08 4.44 5.46
C GLY A 32 -1.37 4.97 4.05
N CYS A 33 -0.51 4.66 3.08
CA CYS A 33 -0.70 5.05 1.69
C CYS A 33 -1.99 4.46 1.12
N LEU A 34 -2.26 3.17 1.37
CA LEU A 34 -3.52 2.54 0.97
C LEU A 34 -4.75 3.13 1.66
N LYS A 35 -4.59 3.78 2.84
CA LYS A 35 -5.70 4.43 3.54
C LYS A 35 -6.03 5.81 2.95
N TYR A 36 -5.01 6.61 2.63
CA TYR A 36 -5.20 8.00 2.18
C TYR A 36 -5.25 8.17 0.67
N PHE A 37 -4.56 7.31 -0.08
CA PHE A 37 -4.41 7.42 -1.54
C PHE A 37 -5.06 6.24 -2.28
N TYR A 38 -6.03 5.56 -1.66
CA TYR A 38 -6.66 4.37 -2.23
C TYR A 38 -7.17 4.60 -3.66
N ASP A 39 -7.86 5.72 -3.88
CA ASP A 39 -8.45 6.08 -5.17
C ASP A 39 -7.39 6.30 -6.26
N GLU A 40 -6.20 6.81 -5.90
CA GLU A 40 -5.09 6.97 -6.84
C GLU A 40 -4.55 5.62 -7.30
N PHE A 41 -4.44 4.65 -6.39
CA PHE A 41 -4.03 3.29 -6.73
C PHE A 41 -5.08 2.56 -7.57
N VAL A 42 -6.37 2.74 -7.27
CA VAL A 42 -7.46 2.18 -8.09
C VAL A 42 -7.38 2.75 -9.50
N TYR A 43 -7.26 4.07 -9.64
CA TYR A 43 -7.11 4.72 -10.94
C TYR A 43 -5.89 4.20 -11.69
N HIS A 44 -4.75 4.03 -10.99
CA HIS A 44 -3.52 3.49 -11.59
C HIS A 44 -3.70 2.10 -12.19
N ILE A 45 -4.43 1.21 -11.47
CA ILE A 45 -4.72 -0.14 -11.95
C ILE A 45 -5.70 -0.12 -13.12
N GLU A 46 -6.74 0.71 -13.06
CA GLU A 46 -7.77 0.75 -14.11
C GLU A 46 -7.29 1.41 -15.40
N HIS A 47 -6.45 2.44 -15.31
CA HIS A 47 -6.01 3.24 -16.46
C HIS A 47 -4.58 2.94 -16.90
N GLY A 48 -3.84 2.09 -16.16
CA GLY A 48 -2.44 1.74 -16.44
C GLY A 48 -1.47 2.91 -16.34
N ARG A 49 -1.87 4.01 -15.69
CA ARG A 49 -1.07 5.23 -15.54
C ARG A 49 -1.37 5.91 -14.21
N CYS A 50 -0.39 6.60 -13.63
CA CYS A 50 -0.60 7.39 -12.43
C CYS A 50 -1.64 8.50 -12.65
N LEU A 51 -2.32 8.90 -11.57
CA LEU A 51 -3.28 10.00 -11.60
C LEU A 51 -2.55 11.31 -11.94
N PRO A 52 -2.88 11.99 -13.05
CA PRO A 52 -2.24 13.26 -13.37
C PRO A 52 -2.78 14.35 -12.45
N GLY A 53 -1.91 14.93 -11.60
CA GLY A 53 -2.27 16.05 -10.73
C GLY A 53 -2.07 15.81 -9.23
N THR A 54 -1.48 14.68 -8.81
CA THR A 54 -1.00 14.49 -7.44
C THR A 54 0.07 15.55 -7.14
N LYS A 55 -0.25 16.53 -6.28
CA LYS A 55 0.62 17.64 -5.89
C LYS A 55 1.47 17.26 -4.69
#